data_AF-A0A2V6UII3-F1
#
_entry.id   AF-A0A2V6UII3-F1
#
_cell.length_a   1.000
_cell.length_b   1.000
_cell.length_c   1.000
_cell.angle_alpha   90.00
_cell.angle_beta   90.00
_cell.angle_gamma   90.00
#
_symmetry.space_group_name_H-M   'P 1'
#
loop_
_entity.id
_entity.type
_entity.pdbx_description
1 polymer ?
#
loop_
_entity_poly.entity_id
_entity_poly.type
_entity_poly.pdbx_seq_one_letter_code
_entity_poly.pdbx_strand_id
1 'polypeptide(L)' 'GREQTLRTLAEGQLFGEVALFAAAPRSADAVAEGDVALFVIAGDRLEHFVRTNPTLAVDLIRNLSQCVRDAEERAR' A
#
# COMPACT_ATOMS: atom_id res chain seq x y z
N GLY A 1 3.46 -23.34 5.74
CA GLY A 1 4.02 -22.04 5.33
C GLY A 1 4.37 -21.27 6.58
N ARG A 2 5.45 -20.48 6.56
CA ARG A 2 5.82 -19.61 7.69
C ARG A 2 5.22 -18.24 7.43
N GLU A 3 4.39 -17.74 8.34
CA GLU A 3 3.94 -16.35 8.32
C GLU A 3 5.15 -15.45 8.55
N GLN A 4 5.26 -14.41 7.72
CA GLN A 4 6.31 -13.41 7.82
C GLN A 4 5.68 -12.04 7.74
N THR A 5 5.93 -11.22 8.77
CA THR A 5 5.57 -9.81 8.73
C THR A 5 6.34 -9.15 7.60
N LEU A 6 5.62 -8.66 6.60
CA LEU A 6 6.20 -7.86 5.53
C LEU A 6 6.51 -6.48 6.10
N ARG A 7 5.50 -5.67 6.40
CA ARG A 7 5.67 -4.28 6.86
C ARG A 7 4.72 -4.02 8.03
N THR A 8 5.18 -3.25 9.01
CA THR A 8 4.31 -2.63 10.03
C THR A 8 3.95 -1.22 9.58
N LEU A 9 2.68 -0.84 9.76
CA LEU A 9 2.14 0.43 9.30
C LEU A 9 1.72 1.30 10.49
N ALA A 10 2.00 2.59 10.39
CA ALA A 10 1.55 3.63 11.29
C ALA A 10 0.48 4.51 10.63
N GLU A 11 -0.10 5.41 11.43
CA GLU A 11 -1.06 6.40 10.96
C GLU A 11 -0.55 7.19 9.73
N GLY A 12 -1.44 7.42 8.78
CA GLY A 12 -1.13 8.13 7.54
C GLY A 12 -0.43 7.28 6.47
N GLN A 13 -0.04 6.03 6.78
CA GLN A 13 0.55 5.13 5.80
C GLN A 13 -0.53 4.36 5.01
N LEU A 14 -0.29 4.19 3.73
CA LEU A 14 -1.19 3.50 2.80
C LEU A 14 -0.72 2.05 2.56
N PHE A 15 -1.68 1.14 2.32
CA PHE A 15 -1.41 -0.22 1.87
C PHE A 15 -2.44 -0.72 0.84
N GLY A 16 -2.07 -1.71 0.04
CA GLY A 16 -2.89 -2.27 -1.04
C GLY A 16 -2.68 -1.65 -2.41
N GLU A 17 -1.75 -0.72 -2.50
CA GLU A 17 -1.23 -0.12 -3.72
C GLU A 17 -0.75 -1.18 -4.73
N VAL A 18 -0.08 -2.24 -4.26
CA VAL A 18 0.50 -3.26 -5.15
C VAL A 18 -0.60 -3.98 -5.93
N ALA A 19 -1.64 -4.47 -5.24
CA ALA A 19 -2.76 -5.15 -5.88
C ALA A 19 -3.51 -4.21 -6.84
N LEU A 20 -3.68 -2.95 -6.45
CA LEU A 20 -4.37 -1.95 -7.24
C LEU A 20 -3.62 -1.62 -8.54
N PHE A 21 -2.32 -1.32 -8.47
CA PHE A 21 -1.54 -0.92 -9.64
C PHE A 21 -1.10 -2.11 -10.51
N ALA A 22 -0.85 -3.28 -9.91
CA ALA A 22 -0.53 -4.48 -10.67
C ALA A 22 -1.77 -5.15 -11.30
N ALA A 23 -2.98 -4.65 -11.04
CA ALA A 23 -4.24 -5.27 -11.42
C ALA A 23 -4.28 -6.77 -11.06
N ALA A 24 -3.80 -7.11 -9.86
CA ALA A 24 -3.59 -8.47 -9.39
C ALA A 24 -4.32 -8.71 -8.04
N PRO A 25 -4.58 -9.97 -7.67
CA PRO A 25 -5.10 -10.29 -6.34
C PRO A 25 -4.21 -9.74 -5.21
N ARG A 26 -4.78 -9.64 -4.01
CA ARG A 26 -4.02 -9.28 -2.81
C ARG A 26 -2.85 -10.25 -2.61
N SER A 27 -1.64 -9.71 -2.46
CA SER A 27 -0.41 -10.48 -2.32
C SER A 27 -0.04 -10.80 -0.87
N ALA A 28 -0.72 -10.19 0.10
CA ALA A 28 -0.47 -10.36 1.52
C ALA A 28 -1.71 -9.96 2.34
N ASP A 29 -1.78 -10.51 3.55
CA ASP A 29 -2.75 -10.13 4.56
C ASP A 29 -2.37 -8.81 5.24
N ALA A 30 -3.37 -8.11 5.77
CA ALA A 30 -3.18 -6.95 6.63
C ALA A 30 -3.92 -7.22 7.95
N VAL A 31 -3.17 -7.33 9.04
CA VAL A 31 -3.70 -7.64 10.37
C VAL A 31 -3.57 -6.39 11.24
N ALA A 32 -4.64 -6.04 11.94
CA ALA A 32 -4.62 -4.92 12.88
C ALA A 32 -3.90 -5.34 14.18
N GLU A 33 -2.89 -4.58 14.60
CA GLU A 33 -2.18 -4.79 15.88
C GLU A 33 -2.93 -4.21 17.09
N GLY A 34 -4.16 -3.71 16.89
CA GLY A 34 -5.02 -3.11 17.90
C GLY A 34 -6.27 -2.47 17.29
N ASP A 35 -6.89 -1.53 18.01
CA ASP A 35 -8.02 -0.76 17.48
C ASP A 35 -7.54 0.18 16.37
N VAL A 36 -8.07 -0.01 15.14
CA VAL A 36 -7.68 0.76 13.95
C VAL A 36 -8.90 1.24 13.19
N ALA A 37 -8.79 2.43 12.61
CA ALA A 37 -9.74 2.96 11.64
C ALA A 37 -9.03 3.18 10.30
N LEU A 38 -9.68 2.81 9.19
CA LEU A 38 -9.11 2.92 7.85
C LEU A 38 -10.00 3.79 6.97
N PHE A 39 -9.37 4.68 6.21
CA PHE A 39 -10.01 5.31 5.06
C PHE A 39 -9.88 4.37 3.86
N VAL A 40 -11.01 4.01 3.26
CA VAL A 40 -11.05 3.13 2.09
C VAL A 40 -11.37 3.94 0.84
N ILE A 41 -10.48 3.87 -0.14
CA ILE A 41 -10.67 4.45 -1.47
C ILE A 41 -10.87 3.29 -2.45
N ALA A 42 -12.04 3.23 -3.08
CA ALA A 42 -12.30 2.27 -4.15
C ALA A 42 -11.42 2.58 -5.38
N GLY A 43 -10.96 1.54 -6.08
CA GLY A 43 -9.97 1.70 -7.17
C GLY A 43 -10.44 2.60 -8.31
N ASP A 44 -11.73 2.53 -8.65
CA ASP A 44 -12.40 3.39 -9.63
C ASP A 44 -12.35 4.88 -9.24
N ARG A 45 -12.44 5.19 -7.94
CA ARG A 45 -12.31 6.56 -7.43
C ARG A 45 -10.87 7.03 -7.35
N LEU A 46 -9.92 6.13 -7.10
CA LEU A 46 -8.51 6.53 -7.01
C LEU A 46 -8.03 7.14 -8.34
N GLU A 47 -8.43 6.55 -9.47
CA GLU A 47 -8.07 7.07 -10.79
C GLU A 47 -8.53 8.52 -10.98
N HIS A 48 -9.74 8.84 -10.54
CA HIS A 48 -10.24 10.21 -10.53
C HIS A 48 -9.39 11.12 -9.64
N PHE A 49 -9.10 10.70 -8.40
CA PHE A 49 -8.31 11.49 -7.47
C PHE A 49 -6.89 11.76 -7.96
N VAL A 50 -6.23 10.78 -8.55
CA VAL A 50 -4.89 10.93 -9.14
C VAL A 50 -4.88 11.97 -10.25
N ARG A 51 -5.91 12.01 -11.10
CA ARG A 51 -6.02 13.01 -12.17
C ARG A 51 -6.31 14.41 -11.66
N THR A 52 -7.08 14.54 -10.58
CA THR A 52 -7.46 15.86 -10.02
C THR A 52 -6.49 16.38 -8.96
N ASN A 53 -5.61 15.53 -8.42
CA ASN A 53 -4.65 15.87 -7.39
C ASN A 53 -3.26 15.25 -7.70
N PRO A 54 -2.40 15.95 -8.46
CA PRO A 54 -1.08 15.46 -8.82
C PRO A 54 -0.16 15.17 -7.62
N THR A 55 -0.33 15.87 -6.50
CA THR A 55 0.45 15.62 -5.28
C THR A 55 0.18 14.22 -4.72
N LEU A 56 -1.09 13.77 -4.76
CA LEU A 56 -1.44 12.40 -4.37
C LEU A 56 -0.70 11.36 -5.23
N ALA A 57 -0.55 11.61 -6.54
CA ALA A 57 0.17 10.71 -7.43
C ALA A 57 1.64 10.58 -7.01
N VAL A 58 2.29 11.69 -6.66
CA VAL A 58 3.68 11.70 -6.17
C VAL A 58 3.82 10.92 -4.86
N ASP A 59 2.86 11.06 -3.94
CA ASP A 59 2.87 10.34 -2.66
C ASP A 59 2.69 8.83 -2.85
N LEU A 60 1.84 8.40 -3.79
CA LEU A 60 1.67 6.99 -4.15
C LEU A 60 2.96 6.41 -4.75
N ILE A 61 3.63 7.15 -5.64
CA ILE A 61 4.92 6.73 -6.22
C ILE A 61 6.00 6.60 -5.13
N ARG A 62 6.04 7.53 -4.16
CA ARG A 62 6.99 7.48 -3.04
C ARG A 62 6.75 6.25 -2.17
N ASN A 63 5.48 5.92 -1.87
CA ASN A 63 5.11 4.74 -1.11
C ASN A 63 5.48 3.44 -1.83
N LEU A 64 5.20 3.35 -3.14
CA LEU A 64 5.62 2.21 -3.96
C LEU A 64 7.15 2.04 -3.96
N SER A 65 7.89 3.15 -4.08
CA SER A 65 9.36 3.12 -4.04
C SER A 65 9.88 2.60 -2.69
N GLN A 66 9.21 2.92 -1.58
CA GLN A 66 9.55 2.35 -0.28
C GLN A 66 9.25 0.86 -0.22
N CYS A 67 8.08 0.43 -0.72
CA CYS A 67 7.72 -0.99 -0.76
C CYS A 67 8.74 -1.83 -1.54
N VAL A 68 9.25 -1.32 -2.67
CA VAL A 68 10.29 -2.00 -3.45
C VAL A 68 11.60 -2.12 -2.65
N ARG A 69 12.06 -1.03 -2.02
CA ARG A 69 13.26 -1.07 -1.17
C ARG A 69 13.12 -2.07 -0.03
N ASP A 70 12.00 -2.05 0.68
CA ASP A 70 11.76 -2.96 1.80
C ASP A 70 11.73 -4.43 1.32
N ALA A 71 11.24 -4.68 0.10
CA ALA A 71 11.22 -6.02 -0.49
C ALA A 71 12.63 -6.50 -0.87
N GLU A 72 13.46 -5.64 -1.47
CA GLU A 72 14.86 -5.95 -1.79
C GLU A 72 15.69 -6.24 -0.54
N GLU A 73 15.49 -5.47 0.54
CA GLU A 73 16.20 -5.67 1.81
C GLU A 73 15.90 -7.04 2.45
N ARG A 74 14.66 -7.53 2.33
CA ARG A 74 14.26 -8.85 2.86
C ARG A 74 14.75 -10.02 2.01
N ALA A 75 15.07 -9.78 0.74
CA ALA A 75 15.58 -10.80 -0.17
C ALA A 75 17.09 -11.05 0.01
N ARG A 76 17.77 -10.19 0.77
CA ARG A 76 19.18 -10.35 1.18
C ARG A 76 19.27 -11.15 2.48
#